data_AF-A0A968XP84-F1
#
_entry.id   AF-A0A968XP84-F1
#
_cell.length_a   1.000
_cell.length_b   1.000
_cell.length_c   1.000
_cell.angle_alpha   90.00
_cell.angle_beta   90.00
_cell.angle_gamma   90.00
#
_symmetry.space_group_name_H-M   'P 1'
#
loop_
_entity.id
_entity.type
_entity.pdbx_description
1 polymer ?
#
loop_
_entity_poly.entity_id
_entity_poly.type
_entity_poly.pdbx_seq_one_letter_code
_entity_poly.pdbx_strand_id
1 'polypeptide(L)'
;MPKASAETVFWAEASPEVAQMLAAGTTKLRPQDWKSGSELWVVEAVAPFGGADVMVAHLKQRVFPTREMRFIVIGAGGIRDVRVV
;
A
#
# COMPACT_ATOMS: atom_id res chain seq x y z
N MET A 1 -12.11 18.61 -21.46
CA MET A 1 -12.88 17.85 -20.46
C MET A 1 -11.96 17.52 -19.30
N PRO A 2 -12.36 17.66 -18.02
CA PRO A 2 -11.50 17.25 -16.92
C PRO A 2 -11.34 15.72 -16.99
N LYS A 3 -10.10 15.26 -17.02
CA LYS A 3 -9.78 13.83 -17.00
C LYS A 3 -10.04 13.36 -15.57
N ALA A 4 -11.16 12.67 -15.33
CA ALA A 4 -11.36 12.00 -14.06
C ALA A 4 -10.36 10.83 -14.00
N SER A 5 -9.25 11.01 -13.29
CA SER A 5 -8.38 9.89 -12.93
C SER A 5 -9.11 9.08 -11.85
N ALA A 6 -9.51 7.85 -12.18
CA ALA A 6 -9.95 6.87 -11.20
C ALA A 6 -8.71 6.10 -10.71
N GLU A 7 -8.06 6.66 -9.70
CA GLU A 7 -6.94 6.03 -9.00
C GLU A 7 -7.43 5.63 -7.61
N THR A 8 -7.15 4.40 -7.17
CA THR A 8 -7.59 3.89 -5.87
C THR A 8 -6.44 3.20 -5.16
N VAL A 9 -6.26 3.52 -3.87
CA VAL A 9 -5.30 2.85 -2.98
C VAL A 9 -6.05 2.16 -1.85
N PHE A 10 -5.70 0.90 -1.59
CA PHE A 10 -6.20 0.10 -0.48
C PHE A 10 -5.09 -0.11 0.53
N TRP A 11 -5.40 0.07 1.81
CA TRP A 11 -4.45 -0.09 2.90
C TRP A 11 -5.04 -0.90 4.06
N ALA A 12 -4.17 -1.52 4.85
CA ALA A 12 -4.50 -2.30 6.03
C ALA A 12 -3.67 -1.86 7.24
N GLU A 13 -4.23 -2.05 8.42
CA GLU A 13 -3.50 -1.99 9.70
C GLU A 13 -3.23 -3.42 10.14
N ALA A 14 -2.03 -3.90 9.83
CA ALA A 14 -1.64 -5.29 9.91
C ALA A 14 -1.00 -5.64 11.25
N SER A 15 -1.25 -6.86 11.73
CA SER A 15 -0.42 -7.51 12.74
C SER A 15 0.95 -7.87 12.16
N PRO A 16 1.97 -8.16 12.99
CA PRO A 16 3.29 -8.60 12.50
C PRO A 16 3.23 -9.85 11.61
N GLU A 17 2.29 -10.76 11.87
CA GLU A 17 2.06 -11.95 11.05
C GLU A 17 1.52 -11.58 9.66
N VAL A 18 0.49 -10.71 9.62
CA VAL A 18 -0.09 -10.24 8.35
C VAL A 18 0.92 -9.39 7.58
N ALA A 19 1.72 -8.57 8.26
CA ALA A 19 2.79 -7.77 7.65
C ALA A 19 3.85 -8.64 6.97
N GLN A 20 4.25 -9.77 7.58
CA GLN A 20 5.18 -10.71 6.95
C GLN A 20 4.58 -11.34 5.68
N MET A 21 3.29 -11.71 5.71
CA MET A 21 2.61 -12.23 4.52
C MET A 21 2.53 -11.18 3.40
N LEU A 22 2.21 -9.93 3.77
CA LEU A 22 2.21 -8.79 2.86
C LEU A 22 3.59 -8.59 2.24
N ALA A 23 4.66 -8.56 3.05
CA ALA A 23 6.06 -8.44 2.60
C ALA A 23 6.49 -9.58 1.65
N ALA A 24 5.93 -10.77 1.81
CA ALA A 24 6.14 -11.90 0.90
C ALA A 24 5.38 -11.78 -0.43
N GLY A 25 4.52 -10.77 -0.59
CA GLY A 25 3.75 -10.49 -1.80
C GLY A 25 2.31 -10.99 -1.78
N THR A 26 1.77 -11.38 -0.62
CA THR A 26 0.35 -11.69 -0.49
C THR A 26 -0.46 -10.40 -0.57
N THR A 27 -1.49 -10.36 -1.43
CA THR A 27 -2.41 -9.21 -1.50
C THR A 27 -3.86 -9.58 -1.12
N LYS A 28 -4.14 -10.87 -0.93
CA LYS A 28 -5.46 -11.37 -0.54
C LYS A 28 -5.55 -11.47 0.97
N LEU A 29 -6.15 -10.45 1.59
CA LEU A 29 -6.42 -10.41 3.02
C LEU A 29 -7.83 -10.91 3.34
N ARG A 30 -8.00 -11.65 4.45
CA ARG A 30 -9.33 -11.94 4.99
C ARG A 30 -9.89 -10.68 5.66
N PRO A 31 -11.22 -10.55 5.84
CA PRO A 31 -11.82 -9.34 6.43
C PRO A 31 -11.19 -8.91 7.76
N GLN A 32 -10.87 -9.86 8.65
CA GLN A 32 -10.24 -9.58 9.95
C GLN A 32 -8.78 -9.12 9.83
N ASP A 33 -8.09 -9.46 8.75
CA ASP A 33 -6.67 -9.14 8.58
C ASP A 33 -6.45 -7.65 8.29
N TRP A 34 -7.46 -6.96 7.74
CA TRP A 34 -7.41 -5.53 7.37
C TRP A 34 -7.21 -4.59 8.56
N LYS A 35 -7.64 -4.99 9.76
CA LYS A 35 -7.48 -4.25 11.02
C LYS A 35 -6.96 -5.16 12.13
N SER A 36 -5.96 -5.97 11.81
CA SER A 36 -5.39 -6.98 12.71
C SER A 36 -4.29 -6.46 13.64
N GLY A 37 -3.76 -5.26 13.40
CA GLY A 37 -2.69 -4.69 14.21
C GLY A 37 -2.46 -3.20 13.95
N SER A 38 -1.21 -2.75 14.09
CA SER A 38 -0.84 -1.33 14.04
C SER A 38 0.13 -0.98 12.90
N GLU A 39 0.65 -1.95 12.16
CA GLU A 39 1.52 -1.68 11.02
C GLU A 39 0.70 -1.20 9.82
N LEU A 40 0.93 0.03 9.37
CA LEU A 40 0.22 0.56 8.21
C LEU A 40 0.87 0.08 6.91
N TRP A 41 0.09 -0.64 6.10
CA TRP A 41 0.53 -1.21 4.83
C TRP A 41 -0.37 -0.79 3.69
N VAL A 42 0.21 -0.35 2.56
CA VAL A 42 -0.51 -0.30 1.28
C VAL A 42 -0.53 -1.72 0.72
N VAL A 43 -1.75 -2.23 0.51
CA VAL A 43 -1.99 -3.59 0.00
C VAL A 43 -2.03 -3.59 -1.52
N GLU A 44 -2.71 -2.58 -2.10
CA GLU A 44 -2.87 -2.46 -3.54
C GLU A 44 -3.07 -0.99 -3.95
N ALA A 45 -2.43 -0.60 -5.05
CA ALA A 45 -2.64 0.69 -5.70
C ALA A 45 -3.03 0.44 -7.16
N VAL A 46 -4.26 0.81 -7.52
CA VAL A 46 -4.80 0.68 -8.88
C VAL A 46 -4.73 2.05 -9.53
N ALA A 47 -3.77 2.22 -10.44
CA ALA A 47 -3.50 3.50 -11.12
C ALA A 47 -3.25 3.26 -12.63
N PRO A 48 -4.31 3.05 -13.44
CA PRO A 48 -4.18 2.60 -14.83
C PRO A 48 -3.50 3.63 -15.76
N PHE A 49 -3.42 4.89 -15.34
CA PHE A 49 -2.79 5.97 -16.11
C PHE A 49 -1.44 6.41 -15.52
N GLY A 50 -0.86 5.62 -14.62
CA GLY A 50 0.27 6.01 -13.79
C GLY A 50 -0.16 6.79 -12.54
N GLY A 51 0.80 7.23 -11.72
CA GLY A 51 0.55 8.04 -10.52
C GLY A 51 0.38 7.26 -9.20
N ALA A 52 0.64 5.95 -9.19
CA ALA A 52 0.57 5.15 -7.96
C ALA A 52 1.48 5.71 -6.84
N ASP A 53 2.66 6.19 -7.20
CA ASP A 53 3.62 6.86 -6.32
C ASP A 53 3.05 8.16 -5.73
N VAL A 54 2.42 8.99 -6.57
CA VAL A 54 1.76 10.24 -6.15
C VAL A 54 0.60 9.93 -5.20
N MET A 55 -0.19 8.90 -5.49
CA MET A 55 -1.33 8.49 -4.65
C MET A 55 -0.88 7.97 -3.28
N VAL A 56 0.16 7.14 -3.24
CA VAL A 56 0.78 6.66 -1.99
C VAL A 56 1.36 7.84 -1.19
N ALA A 57 2.04 8.79 -1.85
CA ALA A 57 2.55 10.00 -1.22
C ALA A 57 1.41 10.88 -0.66
N HIS A 58 0.33 11.06 -1.42
CA HIS A 58 -0.86 11.79 -0.96
C HIS A 58 -1.54 11.11 0.23
N LEU A 59 -1.67 9.77 0.22
CA LEU A 59 -2.21 9.01 1.34
C LEU A 59 -1.39 9.25 2.62
N LYS A 60 -0.06 9.15 2.51
CA LYS A 60 0.87 9.45 3.60
C LYS A 60 0.69 10.89 4.10
N GLN A 61 0.71 11.88 3.22
CA GLN A 61 0.71 13.29 3.61
C GLN A 61 -0.63 13.76 4.18
N ARG A 62 -1.76 13.25 3.67
CA ARG A 62 -3.09 13.79 4.00
C ARG A 62 -3.87 12.96 5.00
N VAL A 63 -3.67 11.65 5.02
CA VAL A 63 -4.43 10.72 5.89
C VAL A 63 -3.56 10.23 7.05
N PHE A 64 -2.29 9.94 6.79
CA PHE A 64 -1.37 9.34 7.77
C PHE A 64 -0.06 10.12 7.95
N PRO A 65 -0.10 11.45 8.19
CA PRO A 65 1.09 12.31 8.15
C PRO A 65 2.18 11.89 9.14
N THR A 66 1.81 11.26 10.24
CA THR A 66 2.71 10.90 11.35
C THR A 66 3.00 9.41 11.47
N ARG A 67 2.37 8.55 10.65
CA ARG A 67 2.54 7.09 10.75
C ARG A 67 3.44 6.58 9.64
N GLU A 68 4.46 5.78 9.96
CA GLU A 68 5.20 5.03 8.96
C GLU A 68 4.26 4.16 8.13
N MET A 69 4.43 4.18 6.81
CA MET A 69 3.65 3.39 5.88
C MET A 69 4.55 2.50 5.03
N ARG A 70 4.17 1.23 4.91
CA ARG A 70 4.93 0.19 4.20
C ARG A 70 4.23 -0.22 2.92
N PHE A 71 4.98 -0.54 1.87
CA PHE A 71 4.43 -1.06 0.62
C PHE A 71 5.48 -1.80 -0.19
N ILE A 72 5.05 -2.74 -1.03
CA ILE A 72 5.95 -3.43 -1.95
C ILE A 72 6.13 -2.63 -3.23
N VAL A 73 7.37 -2.53 -3.68
CA VAL A 73 7.71 -2.16 -5.05
C VAL A 73 8.36 -3.34 -5.76
N ILE A 74 8.11 -3.46 -7.06
CA ILE A 74 8.76 -4.45 -7.91
C ILE A 74 9.87 -3.72 -8.68
N GLY A 75 11.12 -3.99 -8.30
CA GLY A 75 12.30 -3.41 -8.94
C GLY A 75 12.61 -4.04 -10.30
N ALA A 76 13.60 -3.47 -10.99
CA ALA A 76 14.13 -4.03 -12.23
C ALA A 76 14.59 -5.48 -12.00
N GLY A 77 14.07 -6.42 -12.80
CA GLY A 77 14.32 -7.86 -12.63
C GLY A 77 13.25 -8.62 -11.83
N GLY A 78 12.14 -7.98 -11.43
CA GLY A 78 11.04 -8.64 -10.74
C GLY A 78 11.30 -8.88 -9.25
N ILE A 79 12.37 -8.30 -8.70
CA ILE A 79 12.72 -8.40 -7.29
C ILE A 79 11.76 -7.51 -6.49
N ARG A 80 11.12 -8.10 -5.48
CA ARG A 80 10.25 -7.39 -4.54
C ARG A 80 11.10 -6.73 -3.47
N ASP A 81 10.79 -5.48 -3.17
CA ASP A 81 11.43 -4.70 -2.12
C ASP A 81 10.37 -4.00 -1.28
N VAL A 82 10.56 -3.96 0.03
CA VAL A 82 9.65 -3.27 0.95
C VAL A 82 10.14 -1.84 1.12
N ARG A 83 9.29 -0.88 0.79
CA ARG A 83 9.52 0.55 1.00
C ARG A 83 8.81 1.02 2.25
N VAL A 84 9.44 1.96 2.94
CA VAL A 84 8.90 2.64 4.12
C VAL A 84 8.91 4.15 3.86
N VAL A 85 7.77 4.81 4.05
CA VAL A 85 7.59 6.26 3.86
C VAL A 85 6.83 6.92 5.01
#